data_AF-A0A418PLU7-F1
#
_entry.id   AF-A0A418PLU7-F1
#
_cell.length_a   1.000
_cell.length_b   1.000
_cell.length_c   1.000
_cell.angle_alpha   90.00
_cell.angle_beta   90.00
_cell.angle_gamma   90.00
#
_symmetry.space_group_name_H-M   'P 1'
#
loop_
_entity.id
_entity.type
_entity.pdbx_description
1 polymer ?
#
loop_
_entity_poly.entity_id
_entity_poly.type
_entity_poly.pdbx_seq_one_letter_code
_entity_poly.pdbx_strand_id
1 'polypeptide(L)'
;MISSRHYHLQDPNPLNPFEKCELGREKYAKILTSIMENYADGFVLALNNKWGEGKTEFIRMWKVYLEMEERKFQTIYFNAWEHDFNREPLTALLSELKELKIGKDKNFKSMVKYGARFSKALVPTVLSAFLEKHIDSKTIKEAFNELSEEAVQVFEEEVNGYANKKKGLEEFKKELETYVSEMEKPLVFFIDELDRCNPKYAVEFLEIIKHFFSVPGIVFVLSIDKGNLINSIKGYFGSSEINGNEYLRRFIDLEYSLPSPVLNDYIHYMFQKTGMREFLSAENRRLDQKLSDENITFYDLAYSFLNNSEVNLRQIEKILSHCSIILKTFSVRNYTFPNALLTLLFIKFIKPDFYNLIKDSRLNFQDFIDELFDFVSPKIKKGKDLNFGYIESLLLVLYKNNVANKELDLWEKSEGKEQQEKKLKVTPKLYRKKLISDYSFEYFIEFNEKHYPKGGELHLDYFISRIELMHELQRS
;
A
#
# COMPACT_ATOMS: atom_id res chain seq x y z
N MET A 1 3.69 -24.80 5.99
CA MET A 1 3.51 -24.25 4.63
C MET A 1 3.06 -22.81 4.75
N ILE A 2 4.01 -21.87 4.77
CA ILE A 2 3.70 -20.44 4.76
C ILE A 2 3.39 -20.11 3.30
N SER A 3 2.11 -19.91 2.99
CA SER A 3 1.68 -19.46 1.68
C SER A 3 2.05 -17.99 1.52
N SER A 4 3.27 -17.74 1.05
CA SER A 4 3.58 -16.52 0.33
C SER A 4 2.94 -16.64 -1.06
N ARG A 5 1.83 -15.93 -1.30
CA ARG A 5 1.36 -15.39 -2.60
C ARG A 5 -0.16 -15.25 -2.57
N HIS A 6 -0.60 -14.11 -3.12
CA HIS A 6 -1.98 -13.77 -3.47
C HIS A 6 -3.04 -14.27 -2.48
N TYR A 7 -3.41 -13.41 -1.52
CA TYR A 7 -4.83 -13.39 -1.19
C TYR A 7 -5.55 -13.22 -2.53
N HIS A 8 -6.28 -14.25 -2.96
CA HIS A 8 -7.50 -14.01 -3.70
C HIS A 8 -8.29 -13.03 -2.83
N LEU A 9 -8.16 -11.73 -3.09
CA LEU A 9 -9.17 -10.77 -2.63
C LEU A 9 -10.47 -11.41 -3.08
N GLN A 10 -11.37 -11.67 -2.12
CA GLN A 10 -12.69 -12.22 -2.45
C GLN A 10 -13.25 -11.36 -3.57
N ASP A 11 -13.70 -12.00 -4.65
CA ASP A 11 -14.31 -11.24 -5.73
C ASP A 11 -15.45 -10.40 -5.15
N PRO A 12 -15.57 -9.12 -5.56
CA PRO A 12 -16.66 -8.28 -5.12
C PRO A 12 -17.99 -8.98 -5.38
N ASN A 13 -18.94 -8.83 -4.44
CA ASN A 13 -20.27 -9.42 -4.61
C ASN A 13 -20.90 -8.90 -5.90
N PRO A 14 -21.30 -9.76 -6.85
CA PRO A 14 -21.83 -9.33 -8.15
C PRO A 14 -23.13 -8.52 -8.05
N LEU A 15 -23.89 -8.69 -6.97
CA LEU A 15 -25.14 -7.95 -6.73
C LEU A 15 -24.92 -6.63 -5.98
N ASN A 16 -23.89 -6.57 -5.14
CA ASN A 16 -23.53 -5.37 -4.39
C ASN A 16 -22.02 -5.31 -4.16
N PRO A 17 -21.24 -4.81 -5.12
CA PRO A 17 -19.78 -4.88 -5.04
C PRO A 17 -19.20 -4.09 -3.87
N PHE A 18 -19.94 -3.11 -3.35
CA PHE A 18 -19.52 -2.28 -2.23
C PHE A 18 -20.11 -2.73 -0.87
N GLU A 19 -20.80 -3.87 -0.80
CA GLU A 19 -21.46 -4.36 0.43
C GLU A 19 -20.51 -4.42 1.64
N LYS A 20 -19.28 -4.90 1.42
CA LYS A 20 -18.24 -5.01 2.46
C LYS A 20 -17.28 -3.81 2.48
N CYS A 21 -17.59 -2.74 1.74
CA CYS A 21 -16.74 -1.57 1.63
C CYS A 21 -17.01 -0.57 2.75
N GLU A 22 -16.39 -0.80 3.92
CA GLU A 22 -16.49 0.09 5.08
C GLU A 22 -15.84 1.48 4.86
N LEU A 23 -15.12 1.66 3.75
CA LEU A 23 -14.45 2.93 3.43
C LEU A 23 -15.34 3.92 2.64
N GLY A 24 -16.61 3.58 2.41
CA GLY A 24 -17.58 4.47 1.77
C GLY A 24 -17.19 4.91 0.36
N ARG A 25 -16.56 4.00 -0.42
CA ARG A 25 -16.01 4.33 -1.75
C ARG A 25 -17.02 4.27 -2.89
N GLU A 26 -18.20 3.71 -2.66
CA GLU A 26 -19.28 3.62 -3.65
C GLU A 26 -19.62 4.98 -4.26
N LYS A 27 -19.65 6.05 -3.43
CA LYS A 27 -19.92 7.42 -3.90
C LYS A 27 -18.92 7.89 -4.96
N TYR A 28 -17.65 7.49 -4.87
CA TYR A 28 -16.63 7.87 -5.84
C TYR A 28 -16.79 7.08 -7.14
N ALA A 29 -17.13 5.79 -7.06
CA ALA A 29 -17.47 4.99 -8.25
C ALA A 29 -18.68 5.57 -8.99
N LYS A 30 -19.72 6.02 -8.27
CA LYS A 30 -20.88 6.73 -8.83
C LYS A 30 -20.48 8.00 -9.59
N ILE A 31 -19.67 8.86 -8.97
CA ILE A 31 -19.20 10.12 -9.57
C ILE A 31 -18.38 9.82 -10.84
N LEU A 32 -17.39 8.93 -10.75
CA LEU A 32 -16.52 8.62 -11.89
C LEU A 32 -17.29 7.95 -13.04
N THR A 33 -18.28 7.11 -12.72
CA THR A 33 -19.18 6.51 -13.73
C THR A 33 -19.99 7.59 -14.45
N SER A 34 -20.52 8.58 -13.72
CA SER A 34 -21.25 9.69 -14.35
C SER A 34 -20.35 10.53 -15.27
N ILE A 35 -19.06 10.69 -14.93
CA ILE A 35 -18.09 11.33 -15.84
C ILE A 35 -17.93 10.47 -17.10
N MET A 36 -17.78 9.15 -16.97
CA MET A 36 -17.67 8.24 -18.12
C MET A 36 -18.88 8.30 -19.06
N GLU A 37 -20.09 8.43 -18.51
CA GLU A 37 -21.31 8.53 -19.31
C GLU A 37 -21.44 9.87 -20.05
N ASN A 38 -20.92 10.96 -19.49
CA ASN A 38 -20.99 12.28 -20.12
C ASN A 38 -19.88 12.53 -21.15
N TYR A 39 -18.75 11.83 -21.04
CA TYR A 39 -17.60 11.93 -21.95
C TYR A 39 -17.45 10.64 -22.77
N ALA A 40 -18.48 10.32 -23.55
CA ALA A 40 -18.57 9.09 -24.32
C ALA A 40 -17.55 8.98 -25.48
N ASP A 41 -16.94 10.10 -25.89
CA ASP A 41 -15.88 10.12 -26.91
C ASP A 41 -14.56 9.48 -26.42
N GLY A 42 -14.49 9.08 -25.15
CA GLY A 42 -13.33 8.40 -24.57
C GLY A 42 -12.32 9.36 -23.96
N PHE A 43 -11.60 8.88 -22.95
CA PHE A 43 -10.55 9.62 -22.24
C PHE A 43 -9.72 8.68 -21.38
N VAL A 44 -8.60 9.20 -20.86
CA VAL A 44 -7.72 8.51 -19.93
C VAL A 44 -7.82 9.14 -18.54
N LEU A 45 -8.38 8.39 -17.61
CA LEU A 45 -8.44 8.68 -16.19
C LEU A 45 -7.27 8.03 -15.46
N ALA A 46 -6.44 8.82 -14.77
CA ALA A 46 -5.50 8.29 -13.80
C ALA A 46 -6.08 8.32 -12.39
N LEU A 47 -6.24 7.15 -11.77
CA LEU A 47 -6.47 7.00 -10.34
C LEU A 47 -5.13 7.06 -9.62
N ASN A 48 -4.76 8.28 -9.21
CA ASN A 48 -3.46 8.60 -8.63
C ASN A 48 -3.53 8.63 -7.10
N ASN A 49 -3.11 7.53 -6.48
CA ASN A 49 -2.99 7.40 -5.02
C ASN A 49 -1.66 6.72 -4.70
N LYS A 50 -1.14 6.90 -3.48
CA LYS A 50 0.09 6.22 -3.09
C LYS A 50 -0.10 4.72 -2.97
N TRP A 51 1.02 4.00 -2.94
CA TRP A 51 0.99 2.57 -2.66
C TRP A 51 0.34 2.26 -1.30
N GLY A 52 -0.57 1.27 -1.28
CA GLY A 52 -1.25 0.84 -0.05
C GLY A 52 -2.56 1.57 0.25
N GLU A 53 -3.01 2.49 -0.58
CA GLU A 53 -4.28 3.22 -0.40
C GLU A 53 -5.50 2.49 -1.01
N GLY A 54 -5.37 1.24 -1.43
CA GLY A 54 -6.49 0.39 -1.86
C GLY A 54 -7.06 0.68 -3.26
N LYS A 55 -6.25 1.18 -4.21
CA LYS A 55 -6.70 1.44 -5.60
C LYS A 55 -7.23 0.18 -6.29
N THR A 56 -6.48 -0.93 -6.23
CA THR A 56 -6.86 -2.23 -6.81
C THR A 56 -8.22 -2.71 -6.32
N GLU A 57 -8.46 -2.62 -5.01
CA GLU A 57 -9.76 -2.99 -4.42
C GLU A 57 -10.88 -2.11 -4.96
N PHE A 58 -10.66 -0.79 -5.03
CA PHE A 58 -11.64 0.14 -5.59
C PHE A 58 -11.97 -0.16 -7.05
N ILE A 59 -10.95 -0.40 -7.88
CA ILE A 59 -11.13 -0.72 -9.30
C ILE A 59 -11.88 -2.04 -9.48
N ARG A 60 -11.57 -3.08 -8.70
CA ARG A 60 -12.30 -4.35 -8.77
C ARG A 60 -13.77 -4.18 -8.43
N MET A 61 -14.09 -3.46 -7.36
CA MET A 61 -15.49 -3.16 -7.00
C MET A 61 -16.16 -2.29 -8.07
N TRP A 62 -15.46 -1.29 -8.61
CA TRP A 62 -15.98 -0.41 -9.63
C TRP A 62 -16.23 -1.13 -10.97
N LYS A 63 -15.35 -2.04 -11.36
CA LYS A 63 -15.53 -2.93 -12.51
C LYS A 63 -16.84 -3.69 -12.41
N VAL A 64 -17.06 -4.42 -11.32
CA VAL A 64 -18.29 -5.18 -11.09
C VAL A 64 -19.50 -4.25 -11.09
N TYR A 65 -19.39 -3.07 -10.48
CA TYR A 65 -20.45 -2.05 -10.47
C TYR A 65 -20.84 -1.56 -11.87
N LEU A 66 -19.87 -1.40 -12.77
CA LEU A 66 -20.10 -1.00 -14.16
C LEU A 66 -20.77 -2.12 -14.99
N GLU A 67 -20.43 -3.37 -14.72
CA GLU A 67 -20.94 -4.55 -15.43
C GLU A 67 -22.34 -5.00 -15.01
N MET A 68 -22.90 -4.42 -13.93
CA MET A 68 -24.25 -4.72 -13.47
C MET A 68 -25.31 -4.46 -14.57
N GLU A 69 -26.43 -5.19 -14.51
CA GLU A 69 -27.48 -5.17 -15.54
C GLU A 69 -28.08 -3.78 -15.79
N GLU A 70 -28.07 -2.90 -14.79
CA GLU A 70 -28.60 -1.54 -14.91
C GLU A 70 -27.67 -0.61 -15.70
N ARG A 71 -26.38 -0.93 -15.79
CA ARG A 71 -25.35 -0.06 -16.42
C ARG A 71 -24.76 -0.66 -17.69
N LYS A 72 -24.59 -1.98 -17.76
CA LYS A 72 -24.21 -2.75 -18.96
C LYS A 72 -22.90 -2.33 -19.63
N PHE A 73 -21.99 -1.70 -18.89
CA PHE A 73 -20.67 -1.42 -19.44
C PHE A 73 -19.94 -2.73 -19.71
N GLN A 74 -19.18 -2.75 -20.81
CA GLN A 74 -18.18 -3.77 -21.04
C GLN A 74 -16.86 -3.28 -20.46
N THR A 75 -16.17 -4.16 -19.73
CA THR A 75 -14.92 -3.78 -19.07
C THR A 75 -13.83 -4.82 -19.31
N ILE A 76 -12.59 -4.35 -19.35
CA ILE A 76 -11.39 -5.17 -19.36
C ILE A 76 -10.56 -4.79 -18.15
N TYR A 77 -10.08 -5.79 -17.41
CA TYR A 77 -9.12 -5.59 -16.34
C TYR A 77 -7.78 -6.18 -16.75
N PHE A 78 -6.75 -5.35 -16.75
CA PHE A 78 -5.40 -5.73 -17.15
C PHE A 78 -4.41 -5.35 -16.05
N ASN A 79 -3.84 -6.35 -15.37
CA ASN A 79 -2.74 -6.12 -14.44
C ASN A 79 -1.41 -6.08 -15.21
N ALA A 80 -0.88 -4.88 -15.43
CA ALA A 80 0.32 -4.69 -16.24
C ALA A 80 1.55 -5.38 -15.65
N TRP A 81 1.65 -5.44 -14.32
CA TRP A 81 2.78 -6.07 -13.63
C TRP A 81 2.77 -7.59 -13.76
N GLU A 82 1.60 -8.23 -13.74
CA GLU A 82 1.50 -9.68 -13.96
C GLU A 82 1.95 -10.10 -15.37
N HIS A 83 1.87 -9.21 -16.35
CA HIS A 83 2.26 -9.46 -17.74
C HIS A 83 3.61 -8.86 -18.13
N ASP A 84 4.36 -8.25 -17.21
CA ASP A 84 5.58 -7.51 -17.52
C ASP A 84 6.75 -8.41 -17.98
N PHE A 85 6.63 -9.73 -17.80
CA PHE A 85 7.54 -10.74 -18.34
C PHE A 85 7.39 -10.92 -19.86
N ASN A 86 6.22 -10.60 -20.42
CA ASN A 86 5.97 -10.61 -21.85
C ASN A 86 6.40 -9.27 -22.44
N ARG A 87 7.35 -9.26 -23.38
CA ARG A 87 7.84 -8.03 -24.01
C ARG A 87 6.85 -7.39 -25.01
N GLU A 88 5.62 -7.88 -25.09
CA GLU A 88 4.61 -7.43 -26.05
C GLU A 88 3.30 -7.00 -25.35
N PRO A 89 3.24 -5.79 -24.77
CA PRO A 89 2.04 -5.20 -24.16
C PRO A 89 0.75 -5.35 -24.98
N LEU A 90 0.86 -5.13 -26.29
CA LEU A 90 -0.27 -5.18 -27.20
C LEU A 90 -0.90 -6.57 -27.23
N THR A 91 -0.08 -7.61 -27.37
CA THR A 91 -0.56 -8.99 -27.49
C THR A 91 -1.36 -9.41 -26.25
N ALA A 92 -0.89 -9.00 -25.06
CA ALA A 92 -1.58 -9.26 -23.80
C ALA A 92 -2.90 -8.47 -23.69
N LEU A 93 -2.93 -7.20 -24.11
CA LEU A 93 -4.18 -6.42 -24.12
C LEU A 93 -5.20 -6.99 -25.13
N LEU A 94 -4.75 -7.45 -26.29
CA LEU A 94 -5.60 -8.07 -27.31
C LEU A 94 -6.16 -9.42 -26.88
N SER A 95 -5.45 -10.19 -26.04
CA SER A 95 -6.01 -11.44 -25.50
C SER A 95 -7.18 -11.17 -24.58
N GLU A 96 -7.12 -10.11 -23.76
CA GLU A 96 -8.25 -9.72 -22.90
C GLU A 96 -9.46 -9.26 -23.72
N LEU A 97 -9.23 -8.55 -24.83
CA LEU A 97 -10.31 -8.17 -25.77
C LEU A 97 -11.04 -9.39 -26.36
N LYS A 98 -10.38 -10.54 -26.47
CA LYS A 98 -11.01 -11.77 -26.97
C LYS A 98 -12.10 -12.30 -26.04
N GLU A 99 -11.95 -12.04 -24.74
CA GLU A 99 -12.86 -12.56 -23.72
C GLU A 99 -14.19 -11.81 -23.68
N LEU A 100 -14.23 -10.59 -24.26
CA LEU A 100 -15.46 -9.84 -24.45
C LEU A 100 -16.36 -10.57 -25.45
N LYS A 101 -17.53 -11.02 -24.98
CA LYS A 101 -18.53 -11.75 -25.76
C LYS A 101 -19.36 -10.83 -26.65
N ILE A 102 -18.73 -9.97 -27.45
CA ILE A 102 -19.45 -9.15 -28.43
C ILE A 102 -19.45 -9.90 -29.75
N GLY A 103 -20.66 -10.26 -30.20
CA GLY A 103 -20.87 -11.14 -31.33
C GLY A 103 -20.31 -10.59 -32.63
N LYS A 104 -19.15 -11.09 -33.05
CA LYS A 104 -18.76 -11.48 -34.43
C LYS A 104 -17.27 -11.85 -34.44
N ASP A 105 -17.00 -13.15 -34.49
CA ASP A 105 -15.66 -13.76 -34.62
C ASP A 105 -14.81 -13.19 -35.78
N LYS A 106 -15.42 -12.54 -36.78
CA LYS A 106 -14.73 -11.96 -37.95
C LYS A 106 -14.00 -10.65 -37.63
N ASN A 107 -14.61 -9.73 -36.88
CA ASN A 107 -14.02 -8.41 -36.58
C ASN A 107 -12.85 -8.54 -35.57
N PHE A 108 -12.94 -9.50 -34.65
CA PHE A 108 -11.84 -9.79 -33.74
C PHE A 108 -10.62 -10.38 -34.46
N LYS A 109 -10.83 -11.30 -35.42
CA LYS A 109 -9.74 -11.90 -36.21
C LYS A 109 -9.01 -10.86 -37.08
N SER A 110 -9.72 -9.91 -37.68
CA SER A 110 -9.11 -8.79 -38.42
C SER A 110 -8.31 -7.90 -37.48
N MET A 111 -8.89 -7.50 -36.33
CA MET A 111 -8.23 -6.71 -35.30
C MET A 111 -6.93 -7.35 -34.80
N VAL A 112 -6.93 -8.65 -34.46
CA VAL A 112 -5.71 -9.37 -34.05
C VAL A 112 -4.67 -9.41 -35.17
N LYS A 113 -5.09 -9.61 -36.42
CA LYS A 113 -4.18 -9.61 -37.58
C LYS A 113 -3.48 -8.27 -37.76
N TYR A 114 -4.21 -7.16 -37.62
CA TYR A 114 -3.64 -5.81 -37.72
C TYR A 114 -2.79 -5.46 -36.49
N GLY A 115 -3.24 -5.87 -35.30
CA GLY A 115 -2.48 -5.74 -34.05
C GLY A 115 -1.13 -6.46 -34.11
N ALA A 116 -1.07 -7.69 -34.62
CA ALA A 116 0.17 -8.44 -34.78
C ALA A 116 1.17 -7.80 -35.79
N ARG A 117 0.66 -7.08 -36.80
CA ARG A 117 1.50 -6.27 -37.72
C ARG A 117 2.08 -5.05 -37.01
N PHE A 118 1.33 -4.48 -36.07
CA PHE A 118 1.75 -3.34 -35.25
C PHE A 118 2.73 -3.76 -34.12
N SER A 119 2.49 -4.87 -33.41
CA SER A 119 3.32 -5.33 -32.28
C SER A 119 4.76 -5.65 -32.66
N LYS A 120 4.96 -6.40 -33.76
CA LYS A 120 6.31 -6.80 -34.23
C LYS A 120 7.18 -5.63 -34.69
N ALA A 121 6.62 -4.43 -34.75
CA ALA A 121 7.19 -3.30 -35.46
C ALA A 121 7.43 -2.07 -34.57
N LEU A 122 7.03 -2.15 -33.29
CA LEU A 122 7.28 -1.15 -32.24
C LEU A 122 8.74 -1.24 -31.76
N VAL A 123 9.63 -0.56 -32.46
CA VAL A 123 10.92 -0.12 -31.90
C VAL A 123 10.66 1.26 -31.27
N PRO A 124 11.02 1.51 -30.00
CA PRO A 124 10.77 2.80 -29.36
C PRO A 124 11.46 3.94 -30.10
N THR A 125 10.72 4.73 -30.89
CA THR A 125 11.22 5.90 -31.63
C THR A 125 11.27 7.15 -30.74
N VAL A 126 11.82 7.06 -29.54
CA VAL A 126 12.15 8.26 -28.76
C VAL A 126 13.60 8.67 -29.06
N LEU A 127 13.82 9.04 -30.31
CA LEU A 127 15.03 9.73 -30.77
C LEU A 127 14.71 11.09 -31.39
N SER A 128 13.42 11.42 -31.58
CA SER A 128 12.97 12.54 -32.40
C SER A 128 13.01 13.91 -31.70
N ALA A 129 12.88 13.98 -30.38
CA ALA A 129 12.99 15.26 -29.66
C ALA A 129 14.42 15.85 -29.66
N PHE A 130 15.43 15.06 -30.04
CA PHE A 130 16.81 15.52 -30.24
C PHE A 130 17.17 15.78 -31.72
N LEU A 131 16.29 15.42 -32.66
CA LEU A 131 16.52 15.54 -34.11
C LEU A 131 15.72 16.68 -34.78
N GLU A 132 14.86 17.38 -34.04
CA GLU A 132 14.02 18.49 -34.58
C GLU A 132 14.80 19.75 -34.99
N LYS A 133 16.13 19.76 -34.92
CA LYS A 133 16.94 20.82 -35.53
C LYS A 133 17.39 20.44 -36.94
N HIS A 134 16.54 20.84 -37.89
CA HIS A 134 16.85 21.10 -39.30
C HIS A 134 17.01 19.88 -40.19
N ILE A 135 15.90 19.41 -40.76
CA ILE A 135 15.95 18.60 -41.97
C ILE A 135 15.12 19.29 -43.05
N ASP A 136 15.78 20.12 -43.85
CA ASP A 136 15.25 20.61 -45.10
C ASP A 136 15.21 19.46 -46.12
N SER A 137 14.10 19.32 -46.84
CA SER A 137 13.84 18.29 -47.85
C SER A 137 14.88 18.22 -48.97
N LYS A 138 15.65 19.31 -49.16
CA LYS A 138 16.75 19.41 -50.12
C LYS A 138 17.98 18.60 -49.71
N THR A 139 18.33 18.64 -48.43
CA THR A 139 19.46 17.90 -47.84
C THR A 139 19.30 16.38 -47.92
N ILE A 140 18.05 15.89 -47.81
CA ILE A 140 17.75 14.46 -47.95
C ILE A 140 18.02 13.98 -49.38
N LYS A 141 17.65 14.76 -50.40
CA LYS A 141 17.82 14.37 -51.81
C LYS A 141 19.28 14.39 -52.26
N GLU A 142 20.08 15.29 -51.72
CA GLU A 142 21.52 15.36 -52.01
C GLU A 142 22.28 14.21 -51.34
N ALA A 143 21.93 13.87 -50.09
CA ALA A 143 22.46 12.68 -49.42
C ALA A 143 22.05 11.36 -50.09
N PHE A 144 20.86 11.29 -50.70
CA PHE A 144 20.36 10.09 -51.38
C PHE A 144 21.17 9.73 -52.65
N ASN A 145 21.76 10.72 -53.31
CA ASN A 145 22.55 10.51 -54.53
C ASN A 145 23.99 10.05 -54.26
N GLU A 146 24.47 10.15 -53.00
CA GLU A 146 25.83 9.76 -52.59
C GLU A 146 25.87 8.41 -51.83
N LEU A 147 24.72 7.79 -51.58
CA LEU A 147 24.64 6.50 -50.87
C LEU A 147 24.88 5.31 -51.81
N SER A 148 25.53 4.27 -51.30
CA SER A 148 25.71 3.01 -52.05
C SER A 148 24.35 2.31 -52.24
N GLU A 149 24.23 1.48 -53.28
CA GLU A 149 22.98 0.75 -53.56
C GLU A 149 22.50 -0.10 -52.37
N GLU A 150 23.44 -0.62 -51.56
CA GLU A 150 23.11 -1.37 -50.34
C GLU A 150 22.49 -0.47 -49.25
N ALA A 151 22.96 0.77 -49.11
CA ALA A 151 22.40 1.71 -48.14
C ALA A 151 21.02 2.23 -48.57
N VAL A 152 20.79 2.37 -49.88
CA VAL A 152 19.47 2.69 -50.44
C VAL A 152 18.48 1.56 -50.20
N GLN A 153 18.88 0.29 -50.40
CA GLN A 153 18.02 -0.87 -50.11
C GLN A 153 17.67 -0.97 -48.63
N VAL A 154 18.64 -0.79 -47.72
CA VAL A 154 18.38 -0.79 -46.27
C VAL A 154 17.42 0.34 -45.89
N PHE A 155 17.59 1.53 -46.46
CA PHE A 155 16.69 2.65 -46.22
C PHE A 155 15.29 2.43 -46.81
N GLU A 156 15.16 1.86 -48.00
CA GLU A 156 13.86 1.49 -48.60
C GLU A 156 13.15 0.41 -47.77
N GLU A 157 13.87 -0.57 -47.24
CA GLU A 157 13.32 -1.58 -46.32
C GLU A 157 12.83 -0.94 -45.01
N GLU A 158 13.57 0.03 -44.45
CA GLU A 158 13.14 0.79 -43.27
C GLU A 158 11.92 1.67 -43.55
N VAL A 159 11.88 2.36 -44.69
CA VAL A 159 10.76 3.22 -45.11
C VAL A 159 9.51 2.40 -45.41
N ASN A 160 9.64 1.28 -46.13
CA ASN A 160 8.54 0.36 -46.40
C ASN A 160 8.07 -0.32 -45.11
N GLY A 161 9.00 -0.65 -44.21
CA GLY A 161 8.71 -1.10 -42.85
C GLY A 161 7.87 -0.06 -42.09
N TYR A 162 8.24 1.22 -42.14
CA TYR A 162 7.51 2.32 -41.51
C TYR A 162 6.13 2.59 -42.14
N ALA A 163 6.00 2.54 -43.47
CA ALA A 163 4.72 2.70 -44.16
C ALA A 163 3.75 1.56 -43.79
N ASN A 164 4.24 0.32 -43.74
CA ASN A 164 3.46 -0.84 -43.31
C ASN A 164 3.05 -0.74 -41.82
N LYS A 165 3.90 -0.17 -40.95
CA LYS A 165 3.56 0.12 -39.53
C LYS A 165 2.38 1.07 -39.43
N LYS A 166 2.47 2.22 -40.11
CA LYS A 166 1.43 3.25 -40.08
C LYS A 166 0.09 2.70 -40.59
N LYS A 167 0.13 1.95 -41.69
CA LYS A 167 -1.07 1.31 -42.25
C LYS A 167 -1.68 0.28 -41.31
N GLY A 168 -0.87 -0.60 -40.70
CA GLY A 168 -1.36 -1.59 -39.73
C GLY A 168 -2.00 -0.94 -38.50
N LEU A 169 -1.46 0.19 -38.04
CA LEU A 169 -2.01 0.98 -36.95
C LEU A 169 -3.36 1.63 -37.31
N GLU A 170 -3.46 2.24 -38.49
CA GLU A 170 -4.71 2.84 -38.98
C GLU A 170 -5.81 1.79 -39.18
N GLU A 171 -5.46 0.64 -39.77
CA GLU A 171 -6.36 -0.50 -39.93
C GLU A 171 -6.82 -1.04 -38.56
N PHE A 172 -5.90 -1.19 -37.60
CA PHE A 172 -6.21 -1.63 -36.25
C PHE A 172 -7.18 -0.68 -35.53
N LYS A 173 -6.89 0.63 -35.54
CA LYS A 173 -7.76 1.65 -34.91
C LYS A 173 -9.16 1.61 -35.50
N LYS A 174 -9.28 1.52 -36.83
CA LYS A 174 -10.57 1.49 -37.52
C LYS A 174 -11.40 0.26 -37.14
N GLU A 175 -10.79 -0.90 -37.04
CA GLU A 175 -11.49 -2.12 -36.61
C GLU A 175 -11.91 -2.03 -35.13
N LEU A 176 -11.05 -1.48 -34.28
CA LEU A 176 -11.36 -1.28 -32.86
C LEU A 176 -12.48 -0.24 -32.68
N GLU A 177 -12.46 0.86 -33.44
CA GLU A 177 -13.52 1.87 -33.47
C GLU A 177 -14.84 1.26 -33.92
N THR A 178 -14.82 0.46 -35.00
CA THR A 178 -16.01 -0.25 -35.49
C THR A 178 -16.57 -1.18 -34.41
N TYR A 179 -15.69 -1.93 -33.74
CA TYR A 179 -16.05 -2.84 -32.65
C TYR A 179 -16.69 -2.13 -31.46
N VAL A 180 -16.15 -0.97 -31.08
CA VAL A 180 -16.65 -0.17 -29.94
C VAL A 180 -17.91 0.62 -30.29
N SER A 181 -18.05 1.07 -31.55
CA SER A 181 -19.23 1.81 -32.03
C SER A 181 -20.53 0.99 -32.01
N GLU A 182 -20.42 -0.35 -31.99
CA GLU A 182 -21.57 -1.25 -31.84
C GLU A 182 -22.05 -1.37 -30.38
N MET A 183 -21.33 -0.78 -29.41
CA MET A 183 -21.67 -0.83 -27.98
C MET A 183 -22.57 0.35 -27.56
N GLU A 184 -23.50 0.10 -26.64
CA GLU A 184 -24.36 1.14 -26.05
C GLU A 184 -23.59 2.06 -25.08
N LYS A 185 -22.55 1.53 -24.45
CA LYS A 185 -21.72 2.21 -23.46
C LYS A 185 -20.25 2.18 -23.89
N PRO A 186 -19.43 3.17 -23.47
CA PRO A 186 -18.00 3.11 -23.69
C PRO A 186 -17.37 1.83 -23.14
N LEU A 187 -16.39 1.28 -23.87
CA LEU A 187 -15.56 0.18 -23.40
C LEU A 187 -14.54 0.70 -22.37
N VAL A 188 -14.55 0.14 -21.16
CA VAL A 188 -13.66 0.59 -20.07
C VAL A 188 -12.48 -0.36 -19.88
N PHE A 189 -11.27 0.15 -20.04
CA PHE A 189 -10.02 -0.56 -19.72
C PHE A 189 -9.49 -0.13 -18.37
N PHE A 190 -9.50 -1.02 -17.39
CA PHE A 190 -8.78 -0.86 -16.13
C PHE A 190 -7.36 -1.39 -16.28
N ILE A 191 -6.37 -0.50 -16.22
CA ILE A 191 -4.95 -0.85 -16.23
C ILE A 191 -4.41 -0.71 -14.80
N ASP A 192 -4.02 -1.82 -14.18
CA ASP A 192 -3.51 -1.85 -12.81
C ASP A 192 -2.01 -2.13 -12.73
N GLU A 193 -1.38 -1.64 -11.66
CA GLU A 193 0.01 -1.86 -11.29
C GLU A 193 1.08 -1.49 -12.36
N LEU A 194 0.76 -0.59 -13.29
CA LEU A 194 1.71 -0.11 -14.31
C LEU A 194 2.95 0.55 -13.69
N ASP A 195 2.80 1.23 -12.56
CA ASP A 195 3.90 1.87 -11.80
C ASP A 195 4.88 0.87 -11.16
N ARG A 196 4.57 -0.43 -11.16
CA ARG A 196 5.44 -1.50 -10.62
C ARG A 196 6.19 -2.27 -11.68
N CYS A 197 5.84 -2.09 -12.94
CA CYS A 197 6.54 -2.74 -14.04
C CYS A 197 7.98 -2.24 -14.13
N ASN A 198 8.85 -3.05 -14.75
CA ASN A 198 10.18 -2.58 -15.09
C ASN A 198 10.12 -1.27 -15.93
N PRO A 199 11.08 -0.33 -15.75
CA PRO A 199 11.07 0.98 -16.42
C PRO A 199 10.80 0.95 -17.92
N LYS A 200 11.43 0.01 -18.63
CA LYS A 200 11.28 -0.16 -20.07
C LYS A 200 9.87 -0.57 -20.45
N TYR A 201 9.33 -1.62 -19.82
CA TYR A 201 7.98 -2.08 -20.09
C TYR A 201 6.94 -1.01 -19.79
N ALA A 202 7.06 -0.28 -18.66
CA ALA A 202 6.09 0.76 -18.31
C ALA A 202 6.01 1.87 -19.38
N VAL A 203 7.16 2.32 -19.89
CA VAL A 203 7.23 3.35 -20.95
C VAL A 203 6.74 2.79 -22.29
N GLU A 204 7.17 1.59 -22.68
CA GLU A 204 6.69 0.93 -23.89
C GLU A 204 5.18 0.70 -23.85
N PHE A 205 4.64 0.28 -22.71
CA PHE A 205 3.21 0.11 -22.50
C PHE A 205 2.46 1.41 -22.75
N LEU A 206 2.86 2.52 -22.11
CA LEU A 206 2.27 3.86 -22.33
C LEU A 206 2.32 4.28 -23.80
N GLU A 207 3.48 4.09 -24.45
CA GLU A 207 3.68 4.46 -25.86
C GLU A 207 2.86 3.58 -26.83
N ILE A 208 2.49 2.37 -26.43
CA ILE A 208 1.62 1.47 -27.19
C ILE A 208 0.15 1.84 -27.00
N ILE A 209 -0.30 1.94 -25.74
CA ILE A 209 -1.72 2.20 -25.42
C ILE A 209 -2.17 3.61 -25.84
N LYS A 210 -1.24 4.57 -26.01
CA LYS A 210 -1.59 5.92 -26.50
C LYS A 210 -2.34 5.90 -27.82
N HIS A 211 -2.09 4.87 -28.63
CA HIS A 211 -2.76 4.72 -29.90
C HIS A 211 -4.22 4.26 -29.75
N PHE A 212 -4.56 3.62 -28.63
CA PHE A 212 -5.92 3.25 -28.25
C PHE A 212 -6.68 4.43 -27.65
N PHE A 213 -5.99 5.36 -26.99
CA PHE A 213 -6.61 6.54 -26.35
C PHE A 213 -7.36 7.44 -27.35
N SER A 214 -6.97 7.41 -28.62
CA SER A 214 -7.61 8.21 -29.66
C SER A 214 -8.83 7.54 -30.29
N VAL A 215 -9.26 6.37 -29.83
CA VAL A 215 -10.40 5.64 -30.41
C VAL A 215 -11.67 6.05 -29.65
N PRO A 216 -12.65 6.68 -30.33
CA PRO A 216 -13.89 7.08 -29.69
C PRO A 216 -14.62 5.90 -29.03
N GLY A 217 -15.25 6.16 -27.89
CA GLY A 217 -15.98 5.13 -27.14
C GLY A 217 -15.09 4.26 -26.24
N ILE A 218 -13.80 4.57 -26.08
CA ILE A 218 -12.91 3.84 -25.15
C ILE A 218 -12.49 4.74 -23.99
N VAL A 219 -12.70 4.26 -22.76
CA VAL A 219 -12.20 4.91 -21.55
C VAL A 219 -11.10 4.07 -20.94
N PHE A 220 -9.96 4.68 -20.63
CA PHE A 220 -8.89 4.05 -19.87
C PHE A 220 -8.89 4.55 -18.43
N VAL A 221 -8.77 3.64 -17.48
CA VAL A 221 -8.58 3.92 -16.06
C VAL A 221 -7.23 3.36 -15.64
N LEU A 222 -6.25 4.23 -15.48
CA LEU A 222 -4.89 3.89 -15.04
C LEU A 222 -4.81 3.98 -13.52
N SER A 223 -4.70 2.84 -12.84
CA SER A 223 -4.42 2.73 -11.41
C SER A 223 -2.92 2.88 -11.16
N ILE A 224 -2.47 4.07 -10.76
CA ILE A 224 -1.03 4.34 -10.67
C ILE A 224 -0.66 5.02 -9.35
N ASP A 225 0.58 4.79 -8.92
CA ASP A 225 1.31 5.77 -8.11
C ASP A 225 2.13 6.63 -9.07
N LYS A 226 1.69 7.88 -9.30
CA LYS A 226 2.32 8.78 -10.27
C LYS A 226 3.80 9.04 -9.94
N GLY A 227 4.16 9.10 -8.66
CA GLY A 227 5.55 9.30 -8.25
C GLY A 227 6.44 8.14 -8.67
N ASN A 228 5.99 6.90 -8.43
CA ASN A 228 6.71 5.70 -8.86
C ASN A 228 6.77 5.59 -10.38
N LEU A 229 5.68 5.87 -11.09
CA LEU A 229 5.67 5.84 -12.55
C LEU A 229 6.63 6.87 -13.15
N ILE A 230 6.72 8.07 -12.58
CA ILE A 230 7.72 9.08 -12.97
C ILE A 230 9.14 8.57 -12.74
N ASN A 231 9.40 7.88 -11.62
CA ASN A 231 10.70 7.27 -11.37
C ASN A 231 11.04 6.19 -12.40
N SER A 232 10.06 5.38 -12.80
CA SER A 232 10.22 4.41 -13.90
C SER A 232 10.55 5.11 -15.23
N ILE A 233 9.88 6.23 -15.56
CA ILE A 233 10.18 7.02 -16.77
C ILE A 233 11.61 7.57 -16.72
N LYS A 234 12.03 8.16 -15.59
CA LYS A 234 13.41 8.64 -15.40
C LYS A 234 14.43 7.53 -15.55
N GLY A 235 14.13 6.35 -14.99
CA GLY A 235 14.96 5.15 -15.10
C GLY A 235 15.10 4.66 -16.54
N TYR A 236 14.01 4.71 -17.34
CA TYR A 236 14.04 4.30 -18.75
C TYR A 236 14.96 5.18 -19.60
N PHE A 237 14.90 6.49 -19.41
CA PHE A 237 15.72 7.44 -20.16
C PHE A 237 17.11 7.70 -19.55
N GLY A 238 17.38 7.19 -18.35
CA GLY A 238 18.67 7.34 -17.69
C GLY A 238 19.01 8.76 -17.22
N SER A 239 18.02 9.64 -17.06
CA SER A 239 18.24 11.02 -16.59
C SER A 239 17.23 11.45 -15.53
N SER A 240 17.74 11.95 -14.40
CA SER A 240 16.94 12.49 -13.30
C SER A 240 16.26 13.82 -13.62
N GLU A 241 16.76 14.54 -14.64
CA GLU A 241 16.30 15.86 -15.07
C GLU A 241 15.02 15.80 -15.91
N ILE A 242 14.63 14.61 -16.37
CA ILE A 242 13.43 14.44 -17.18
C ILE A 242 12.20 14.82 -16.39
N ASN A 243 11.40 15.70 -17.00
CA ASN A 243 10.13 16.11 -16.44
C ASN A 243 9.06 15.04 -16.70
N GLY A 244 9.02 14.03 -15.83
CA GLY A 244 8.05 12.94 -15.92
C GLY A 244 6.59 13.41 -15.80
N ASN A 245 6.31 14.56 -15.17
CA ASN A 245 4.95 15.10 -15.14
C ASN A 245 4.50 15.53 -16.54
N GLU A 246 5.31 16.32 -17.25
CA GLU A 246 5.02 16.73 -18.62
C GLU A 246 4.97 15.54 -19.58
N TYR A 247 5.81 14.53 -19.36
CA TYR A 247 5.72 13.28 -20.11
C TYR A 247 4.35 12.61 -19.93
N LEU A 248 3.86 12.47 -18.68
CA LEU A 248 2.58 11.83 -18.38
C LEU A 248 1.36 12.64 -18.86
N ARG A 249 1.44 13.97 -18.92
CA ARG A 249 0.37 14.83 -19.48
C ARG A 249 0.04 14.52 -20.94
N ARG A 250 0.94 13.87 -21.68
CA ARG A 250 0.69 13.41 -23.07
C ARG A 250 -0.30 12.25 -23.13
N PHE A 251 -0.56 11.59 -22.01
CA PHE A 251 -1.30 10.33 -21.92
C PHE A 251 -2.53 10.43 -21.02
N ILE A 252 -2.53 11.32 -20.02
CA ILE A 252 -3.57 11.40 -18.99
C ILE A 252 -4.39 12.67 -19.21
N ASP A 253 -5.70 12.49 -19.45
CA ASP A 253 -6.64 13.60 -19.65
C ASP A 253 -7.19 14.09 -18.30
N LEU A 254 -7.48 13.17 -17.38
CA LEU A 254 -8.06 13.45 -16.07
C LEU A 254 -7.29 12.73 -14.96
N GLU A 255 -6.95 13.44 -13.89
CA GLU A 255 -6.36 12.87 -12.69
C GLU A 255 -7.36 12.90 -11.54
N TYR A 256 -7.52 11.78 -10.84
CA TYR A 256 -8.36 11.68 -9.66
C TYR A 256 -7.63 10.93 -8.55
N SER A 257 -7.66 11.47 -7.34
CA SER A 257 -7.14 10.80 -6.14
C SER A 257 -8.31 10.39 -5.26
N LEU A 258 -8.41 9.10 -4.94
CA LEU A 258 -9.35 8.61 -3.94
C LEU A 258 -9.06 9.29 -2.61
N PRO A 259 -10.05 9.90 -1.96
CA PRO A 259 -9.84 10.46 -0.63
C PRO A 259 -9.41 9.37 0.36
N SER A 260 -8.48 9.73 1.24
CA SER A 260 -8.11 8.86 2.36
C SER A 260 -9.34 8.62 3.24
N PRO A 261 -9.58 7.39 3.69
CA PRO A 261 -10.68 7.12 4.60
C PRO A 261 -10.45 7.82 5.94
N VAL A 262 -11.52 8.03 6.69
CA VAL A 262 -11.41 8.47 8.07
C VAL A 262 -10.65 7.39 8.85
N LEU A 263 -9.50 7.76 9.41
CA LEU A 263 -8.60 6.80 10.05
C LEU A 263 -9.27 6.01 11.18
N ASN A 264 -10.12 6.67 11.97
CA ASN A 264 -10.87 6.01 13.03
C ASN A 264 -11.75 4.87 12.50
N ASP A 265 -12.46 5.11 11.40
CA ASP A 265 -13.35 4.12 10.78
C ASP A 265 -12.52 2.94 10.24
N TYR A 266 -11.35 3.21 9.67
CA TYR A 266 -10.46 2.15 9.20
C TYR A 266 -9.87 1.32 10.34
N ILE A 267 -9.46 1.95 11.45
CA ILE A 267 -8.99 1.23 12.65
C ILE A 267 -10.13 0.39 13.23
N HIS A 268 -11.34 0.95 13.30
CA HIS A 268 -12.53 0.23 13.76
C HIS A 268 -12.80 -1.00 12.89
N TYR A 269 -12.79 -0.85 11.56
CA TYR A 269 -12.90 -1.95 10.61
C TYR A 269 -11.81 -3.00 10.84
N MET A 270 -10.55 -2.60 11.00
CA MET A 270 -9.45 -3.53 11.24
C MET A 270 -9.62 -4.31 12.54
N PHE A 271 -10.13 -3.70 13.60
CA PHE A 271 -10.42 -4.37 14.86
C PHE A 271 -11.51 -5.45 14.71
N GLN A 272 -12.56 -5.17 13.94
CA GLN A 272 -13.61 -6.14 13.61
C GLN A 272 -13.08 -7.25 12.70
N LYS A 273 -12.47 -6.89 11.55
CA LYS A 273 -11.92 -7.82 10.55
C LYS A 273 -10.96 -8.84 11.18
N THR A 274 -10.12 -8.37 12.10
CA THR A 274 -9.12 -9.20 12.75
C THR A 274 -9.66 -9.94 13.98
N GLY A 275 -10.91 -9.74 14.39
CA GLY A 275 -11.49 -10.36 15.58
C GLY A 275 -10.87 -9.89 16.90
N MET A 276 -10.19 -8.72 16.91
CA MET A 276 -9.51 -8.21 18.12
C MET A 276 -10.51 -7.74 19.16
N ARG A 277 -11.61 -7.12 18.73
CA ARG A 277 -12.64 -6.62 19.64
C ARG A 277 -13.27 -7.76 20.43
N GLU A 278 -13.62 -8.84 19.75
CA GLU A 278 -14.19 -10.06 20.30
C GLU A 278 -13.20 -10.71 21.27
N PHE A 279 -11.94 -10.81 20.86
CA PHE A 279 -10.87 -11.38 21.68
C PHE A 279 -10.62 -10.61 22.98
N LEU A 280 -10.57 -9.27 22.92
CA LEU A 280 -10.34 -8.41 24.10
C LEU A 280 -11.60 -8.22 24.95
N SER A 281 -12.79 -8.48 24.39
CA SER A 281 -14.06 -8.36 25.12
C SER A 281 -14.55 -9.68 25.72
N ALA A 282 -13.87 -10.80 25.46
CA ALA A 282 -14.30 -12.12 25.89
C ALA A 282 -14.33 -12.26 27.43
N GLU A 283 -15.49 -12.64 27.98
CA GLU A 283 -15.74 -12.69 29.43
C GLU A 283 -14.77 -13.63 30.17
N ASN A 284 -14.42 -14.75 29.54
CA ASN A 284 -13.48 -15.73 30.09
C ASN A 284 -12.05 -15.21 30.27
N ARG A 285 -11.73 -14.02 29.73
CA ARG A 285 -10.43 -13.33 29.89
C ARG A 285 -10.50 -12.20 30.92
N ARG A 286 -11.69 -11.74 31.30
CA ARG A 286 -11.94 -10.70 32.31
C ARG A 286 -11.90 -11.22 33.74
N LEU A 287 -10.98 -12.15 34.04
CA LEU A 287 -10.86 -12.79 35.35
C LEU A 287 -10.40 -11.82 36.46
N ASP A 288 -9.84 -10.66 36.08
CA ASP A 288 -9.52 -9.54 36.97
C ASP A 288 -10.37 -8.33 36.55
N GLN A 289 -11.09 -7.72 37.51
CA GLN A 289 -11.89 -6.50 37.30
C GLN A 289 -11.04 -5.36 36.72
N LYS A 290 -9.73 -5.35 36.98
CA LYS A 290 -8.78 -4.37 36.41
C LYS A 290 -8.57 -4.51 34.89
N LEU A 291 -9.07 -5.59 34.27
CA LEU A 291 -8.95 -5.86 32.84
C LEU A 291 -10.24 -5.51 32.06
N SER A 292 -11.27 -4.95 32.71
CA SER A 292 -12.56 -4.63 32.05
C SER A 292 -12.42 -3.61 30.91
N ASP A 293 -11.47 -2.67 31.05
CA ASP A 293 -11.29 -1.53 30.14
C ASP A 293 -10.12 -1.73 29.15
N GLU A 294 -9.54 -2.93 29.12
CA GLU A 294 -8.36 -3.27 28.31
C GLU A 294 -8.63 -3.07 26.81
N ASN A 295 -9.84 -3.39 26.33
CA ASN A 295 -10.23 -3.14 24.93
C ASN A 295 -10.26 -1.64 24.58
N ILE A 296 -10.81 -0.80 25.47
CA ILE A 296 -10.93 0.64 25.23
C ILE A 296 -9.54 1.29 25.23
N THR A 297 -8.74 1.01 26.27
CA THR A 297 -7.38 1.55 26.39
C THR A 297 -6.47 1.10 25.25
N PHE A 298 -6.60 -0.15 24.80
CA PHE A 298 -5.88 -0.67 23.64
C PHE A 298 -6.30 0.01 22.34
N TYR A 299 -7.60 0.21 22.13
CA TYR A 299 -8.10 0.94 20.97
C TYR A 299 -7.59 2.38 20.93
N ASP A 300 -7.65 3.09 22.05
CA ASP A 300 -7.20 4.48 22.15
C ASP A 300 -5.68 4.60 21.93
N LEU A 301 -4.90 3.64 22.42
CA LEU A 301 -3.46 3.59 22.19
C LEU A 301 -3.15 3.35 20.71
N ALA A 302 -3.81 2.36 20.09
CA ALA A 302 -3.67 2.07 18.67
C ALA A 302 -4.05 3.28 17.82
N TYR A 303 -5.18 3.92 18.12
CA TYR A 303 -5.59 5.15 17.45
C TYR A 303 -4.55 6.25 17.59
N SER A 304 -4.03 6.48 18.79
CA SER A 304 -3.03 7.52 19.04
C SER A 304 -1.73 7.27 18.27
N PHE A 305 -1.21 6.04 18.30
CA PHE A 305 0.00 5.67 17.57
C PHE A 305 -0.16 5.81 16.06
N LEU A 306 -1.26 5.31 15.51
CA LEU A 306 -1.48 5.30 14.06
C LEU A 306 -1.85 6.69 13.54
N ASN A 307 -2.63 7.49 14.28
CA ASN A 307 -3.05 8.84 13.87
C ASN A 307 -1.91 9.85 13.88
N ASN A 308 -0.95 9.67 14.77
CA ASN A 308 0.17 10.61 14.96
C ASN A 308 1.48 10.06 14.37
N SER A 309 1.37 9.17 13.37
CA SER A 309 2.51 8.62 12.64
C SER A 309 2.25 8.67 11.13
N GLU A 310 3.32 8.76 10.33
CA GLU A 310 3.24 8.74 8.86
C GLU A 310 3.08 7.31 8.33
N VAL A 311 1.99 6.63 8.71
CA VAL A 311 1.67 5.27 8.28
C VAL A 311 0.51 5.25 7.29
N ASN A 312 0.64 4.48 6.20
CA ASN A 312 -0.45 4.26 5.24
C ASN A 312 -1.39 3.12 5.68
N LEU A 313 -2.53 2.97 5.00
CA LEU A 313 -3.55 1.96 5.32
C LEU A 313 -2.97 0.54 5.35
N ARG A 314 -2.09 0.20 4.41
CA ARG A 314 -1.45 -1.13 4.41
C ARG A 314 -0.53 -1.35 5.60
N GLN A 315 0.23 -0.33 6.02
CA GLN A 315 1.07 -0.43 7.21
C GLN A 315 0.20 -0.60 8.47
N ILE A 316 -0.90 0.16 8.58
CA ILE A 316 -1.91 -0.01 9.63
C ILE A 316 -2.44 -1.46 9.63
N GLU A 317 -2.86 -1.98 8.47
CA GLU A 317 -3.34 -3.35 8.34
C GLU A 317 -2.31 -4.37 8.80
N LYS A 318 -1.04 -4.22 8.40
CA LYS A 318 0.05 -5.11 8.83
C LYS A 318 0.28 -5.07 10.33
N ILE A 319 0.34 -3.88 10.93
CA ILE A 319 0.58 -3.70 12.36
C ILE A 319 -0.56 -4.34 13.16
N LEU A 320 -1.82 -4.01 12.84
CA LEU A 320 -2.99 -4.51 13.56
C LEU A 320 -3.22 -6.00 13.33
N SER A 321 -2.98 -6.51 12.12
CA SER A 321 -3.08 -7.96 11.85
C SER A 321 -2.00 -8.74 12.58
N HIS A 322 -0.76 -8.24 12.62
CA HIS A 322 0.32 -8.87 13.38
C HIS A 322 0.01 -8.87 14.88
N CYS A 323 -0.49 -7.74 15.41
CA CYS A 323 -0.92 -7.66 16.79
C CYS A 323 -2.05 -8.66 17.11
N SER A 324 -3.06 -8.76 16.24
CA SER A 324 -4.15 -9.72 16.39
C SER A 324 -3.66 -11.17 16.40
N ILE A 325 -2.75 -11.54 15.49
CA ILE A 325 -2.16 -12.87 15.42
C ILE A 325 -1.48 -13.21 16.75
N ILE A 326 -0.63 -12.32 17.25
CA ILE A 326 0.10 -12.55 18.51
C ILE A 326 -0.87 -12.61 19.69
N LEU A 327 -1.84 -11.70 19.76
CA LEU A 327 -2.86 -11.70 20.81
C LEU A 327 -3.58 -13.05 20.87
N LYS A 328 -3.96 -13.62 19.73
CA LYS A 328 -4.63 -14.92 19.67
C LYS A 328 -3.75 -16.12 20.04
N THR A 329 -2.44 -15.95 20.19
CA THR A 329 -1.56 -17.02 20.72
C THR A 329 -1.64 -17.16 22.24
N PHE A 330 -2.19 -16.17 22.95
CA PHE A 330 -2.32 -16.24 24.40
C PHE A 330 -3.52 -17.10 24.78
N SER A 331 -3.31 -18.04 25.69
CA SER A 331 -4.41 -18.82 26.26
C SER A 331 -5.41 -17.90 26.99
N VAL A 332 -6.64 -18.38 27.12
CA VAL A 332 -7.76 -17.63 27.70
C VAL A 332 -7.46 -17.04 29.09
N ARG A 333 -6.62 -17.71 29.89
CA ARG A 333 -6.32 -17.33 31.28
C ARG A 333 -4.96 -16.63 31.47
N ASN A 334 -4.22 -16.37 30.40
CA ASN A 334 -2.93 -15.69 30.47
C ASN A 334 -3.09 -14.18 30.36
N TYR A 335 -2.28 -13.44 31.13
CA TYR A 335 -2.15 -11.99 30.96
C TYR A 335 -1.53 -11.65 29.60
N THR A 336 -2.18 -10.73 28.86
CA THR A 336 -1.78 -10.35 27.49
C THR A 336 -1.02 -9.05 27.37
N PHE A 337 -1.24 -8.11 28.29
CA PHE A 337 -0.66 -6.76 28.25
C PHE A 337 -0.65 -6.15 26.83
N PRO A 338 -1.83 -6.02 26.19
CA PRO A 338 -1.95 -5.68 24.79
C PRO A 338 -1.37 -4.29 24.49
N ASN A 339 -1.38 -3.37 25.45
CA ASN A 339 -0.74 -2.06 25.33
C ASN A 339 0.79 -2.15 25.24
N ALA A 340 1.42 -3.00 26.06
CA ALA A 340 2.86 -3.25 26.00
C ALA A 340 3.25 -3.96 24.70
N LEU A 341 2.47 -4.99 24.32
CA LEU A 341 2.64 -5.73 23.07
C LEU A 341 2.54 -4.79 21.85
N LEU A 342 1.49 -3.97 21.77
CA LEU A 342 1.31 -3.00 20.70
C LEU A 342 2.45 -2.00 20.65
N THR A 343 2.92 -1.52 21.80
CA THR A 343 4.07 -0.59 21.85
C THR A 343 5.33 -1.23 21.29
N LEU A 344 5.67 -2.45 21.72
CA LEU A 344 6.84 -3.17 21.20
C LEU A 344 6.73 -3.47 19.70
N LEU A 345 5.55 -3.92 19.24
CA LEU A 345 5.28 -4.13 17.82
C LEU A 345 5.40 -2.84 17.02
N PHE A 346 4.85 -1.75 17.53
CA PHE A 346 4.90 -0.47 16.87
C PHE A 346 6.34 0.06 16.76
N ILE A 347 7.15 -0.11 17.81
CA ILE A 347 8.59 0.19 17.76
C ILE A 347 9.28 -0.70 16.72
N LYS A 348 8.99 -2.02 16.67
CA LYS A 348 9.54 -2.94 15.64
C LYS A 348 9.24 -2.46 14.21
N PHE A 349 8.05 -1.95 13.97
CA PHE A 349 7.64 -1.48 12.63
C PHE A 349 8.20 -0.10 12.26
N ILE A 350 8.26 0.84 13.21
CA ILE A 350 8.59 2.25 12.92
C ILE A 350 10.06 2.58 13.19
N LYS A 351 10.67 1.96 14.21
CA LYS A 351 12.06 2.19 14.62
C LYS A 351 12.78 0.86 14.92
N PRO A 352 13.10 0.05 13.87
CA PRO A 352 13.67 -1.29 14.05
C PRO A 352 14.98 -1.31 14.83
N ASP A 353 15.82 -0.28 14.69
CA ASP A 353 17.09 -0.19 15.41
C ASP A 353 16.87 -0.09 16.92
N PHE A 354 15.92 0.75 17.35
CA PHE A 354 15.53 0.84 18.75
C PHE A 354 14.94 -0.48 19.26
N TYR A 355 14.07 -1.11 18.47
CA TYR A 355 13.54 -2.43 18.82
C TYR A 355 14.65 -3.47 19.05
N ASN A 356 15.67 -3.51 18.19
CA ASN A 356 16.78 -4.44 18.34
C ASN A 356 17.63 -4.15 19.59
N LEU A 357 17.83 -2.88 19.95
CA LEU A 357 18.50 -2.50 21.20
C LEU A 357 17.73 -2.97 22.45
N ILE A 358 16.40 -2.87 22.42
CA ILE A 358 15.51 -3.40 23.47
C ILE A 358 15.61 -4.93 23.54
N LYS A 359 15.43 -5.59 22.39
CA LYS A 359 15.44 -7.05 22.25
C LYS A 359 16.74 -7.68 22.77
N ASP A 360 17.86 -7.07 22.47
CA ASP A 360 19.19 -7.58 22.83
C ASP A 360 19.67 -7.06 24.21
N SER A 361 18.81 -6.36 24.96
CA SER A 361 19.14 -5.76 26.27
C SER A 361 20.41 -4.90 26.26
N ARG A 362 20.60 -4.05 25.22
CA ARG A 362 21.82 -3.24 25.05
C ARG A 362 21.72 -1.80 25.56
N LEU A 363 20.65 -1.44 26.26
CA LEU A 363 20.41 -0.10 26.81
C LEU A 363 20.53 -0.15 28.32
N ASN A 364 21.12 0.89 28.93
CA ASN A 364 20.90 1.09 30.36
C ASN A 364 19.48 1.59 30.60
N PHE A 365 19.02 1.53 31.85
CA PHE A 365 17.63 1.87 32.19
C PHE A 365 17.25 3.33 31.88
N GLN A 366 18.21 4.28 31.98
CA GLN A 366 17.94 5.68 31.69
C GLN A 366 17.80 5.92 30.18
N ASP A 367 18.68 5.32 29.37
CA ASP A 367 18.62 5.42 27.91
C ASP A 367 17.34 4.75 27.37
N PHE A 368 16.95 3.60 27.95
CA PHE A 368 15.71 2.91 27.59
C PHE A 368 14.48 3.81 27.76
N ILE A 369 14.30 4.42 28.93
CA ILE A 369 13.13 5.29 29.16
C ILE A 369 13.21 6.58 28.36
N ASP A 370 14.41 7.15 28.18
CA ASP A 370 14.57 8.40 27.43
C ASP A 370 14.25 8.22 25.95
N GLU A 371 14.66 7.09 25.36
CA GLU A 371 14.35 6.76 23.97
C GLU A 371 12.89 6.32 23.80
N LEU A 372 12.33 5.59 24.76
CA LEU A 372 10.90 5.23 24.77
C LEU A 372 10.02 6.48 24.86
N PHE A 373 10.34 7.43 25.74
CA PHE A 373 9.66 8.71 25.85
C PHE A 373 9.73 9.51 24.55
N ASP A 374 10.92 9.63 23.94
CA ASP A 374 11.09 10.40 22.70
C ASP A 374 10.33 9.76 21.54
N PHE A 375 10.21 8.43 21.54
CA PHE A 375 9.43 7.71 20.54
C PHE A 375 7.92 7.86 20.75
N VAL A 376 7.42 7.72 21.99
CA VAL A 376 5.98 7.64 22.28
C VAL A 376 5.34 9.00 22.52
N SER A 377 6.03 9.93 23.19
CA SER A 377 5.46 11.22 23.59
C SER A 377 4.92 12.07 22.43
N PRO A 378 5.51 12.09 21.21
CA PRO A 378 4.93 12.83 20.09
C PRO A 378 3.61 12.22 19.58
N LYS A 379 3.33 10.96 19.95
CA LYS A 379 2.21 10.16 19.43
C LYS A 379 1.01 10.12 20.36
N ILE A 380 1.14 10.57 21.60
CA ILE A 380 0.04 10.62 22.57
C ILE A 380 -0.31 12.09 22.81
N LYS A 381 -1.56 12.49 22.50
CA LYS A 381 -2.02 13.86 22.79
C LYS A 381 -2.19 14.04 24.31
N LYS A 382 -1.76 15.20 24.84
CA LYS A 382 -2.08 15.60 26.22
C LYS A 382 -3.60 15.66 26.41
N GLY A 383 -4.13 14.95 27.41
CA GLY A 383 -5.53 15.07 27.84
C GLY A 383 -6.50 13.99 27.35
N LYS A 384 -6.03 12.87 26.78
CA LYS A 384 -6.81 11.63 26.71
C LYS A 384 -6.14 10.60 27.62
N ASP A 385 -6.95 9.87 28.39
CA ASP A 385 -6.60 8.99 29.53
C ASP A 385 -5.72 7.76 29.21
N LEU A 386 -4.74 7.90 28.32
CA LEU A 386 -3.62 6.98 28.22
C LEU A 386 -2.59 7.39 29.26
N ASN A 387 -2.60 6.69 30.39
CA ASN A 387 -1.58 6.83 31.42
C ASN A 387 -0.23 6.32 30.88
N PHE A 388 0.44 7.15 30.07
CA PHE A 388 1.71 6.83 29.45
C PHE A 388 2.78 6.45 30.48
N GLY A 389 2.74 7.07 31.67
CA GLY A 389 3.61 6.69 32.79
C GLY A 389 3.42 5.23 33.24
N TYR A 390 2.19 4.71 33.21
CA TYR A 390 1.93 3.30 33.46
C TYR A 390 2.52 2.38 32.37
N ILE A 391 2.40 2.74 31.08
CA ILE A 391 2.96 1.93 29.98
C ILE A 391 4.50 1.96 30.02
N GLU A 392 5.09 3.14 30.23
CA GLU A 392 6.53 3.35 30.33
C GLU A 392 7.13 2.56 31.50
N SER A 393 6.53 2.64 32.69
CA SER A 393 6.96 1.88 33.86
C SER A 393 6.78 0.37 33.70
N LEU A 394 5.67 -0.09 33.09
CA LEU A 394 5.47 -1.50 32.79
C LEU A 394 6.58 -2.04 31.87
N LEU A 395 6.86 -1.34 30.77
CA LEU A 395 7.91 -1.73 29.85
C LEU A 395 9.30 -1.71 30.51
N LEU A 396 9.57 -0.76 31.40
CA LEU A 396 10.83 -0.72 32.17
C LEU A 396 10.94 -1.92 33.13
N VAL A 397 9.88 -2.27 33.86
CA VAL A 397 9.87 -3.45 34.76
C VAL A 397 10.08 -4.73 33.95
N LEU A 398 9.41 -4.88 32.81
CA LEU A 398 9.62 -6.01 31.90
C LEU A 398 11.07 -6.09 31.40
N TYR A 399 11.65 -4.94 31.03
CA TYR A 399 13.03 -4.83 30.55
C TYR A 399 14.05 -5.16 31.63
N LYS A 400 13.85 -4.68 32.86
CA LYS A 400 14.68 -5.01 34.03
C LYS A 400 14.61 -6.49 34.36
N ASN A 401 13.43 -7.09 34.28
CA ASN A 401 13.28 -8.51 34.58
C ASN A 401 13.96 -9.40 33.53
N ASN A 402 14.38 -8.89 32.37
CA ASN A 402 15.04 -9.73 31.38
C ASN A 402 16.30 -10.44 31.93
N VAL A 403 16.63 -11.63 31.43
CA VAL A 403 17.74 -12.47 31.95
C VAL A 403 19.06 -11.70 32.01
N ALA A 404 19.33 -10.85 31.01
CA ALA A 404 20.52 -10.02 30.94
C ALA A 404 20.57 -8.90 32.01
N ASN A 405 19.40 -8.47 32.52
CA ASN A 405 19.25 -7.31 33.39
C ASN A 405 18.81 -7.66 34.81
N LYS A 406 18.46 -8.91 35.11
CA LYS A 406 17.84 -9.33 36.38
C LYS A 406 18.64 -9.00 37.64
N GLU A 407 19.97 -8.91 37.52
CA GLU A 407 20.89 -8.56 38.62
C GLU A 407 20.96 -7.04 38.88
N LEU A 408 20.44 -6.22 37.96
CA LEU A 408 20.40 -4.77 38.08
C LEU A 408 19.15 -4.32 38.85
N ASP A 409 19.37 -3.52 39.89
CA ASP A 409 18.29 -2.96 40.70
C ASP A 409 17.87 -1.58 40.17
N LEU A 410 16.56 -1.33 40.04
CA LEU A 410 15.97 -0.02 39.70
C LEU A 410 16.05 0.97 40.86
N TRP A 411 16.20 0.46 42.09
CA TRP A 411 16.18 1.25 43.31
C TRP A 411 17.60 1.43 43.88
N GLU A 412 17.88 2.63 44.36
CA GLU A 412 18.97 2.91 45.29
C GLU A 412 18.49 2.62 46.72
N LYS A 413 19.29 1.85 47.46
CA LYS A 413 19.10 1.66 48.90
C LYS A 413 19.78 2.82 49.62
N SER A 414 19.01 3.63 50.33
CA SER A 414 19.56 4.66 51.21
C SER A 414 19.97 4.05 52.56
N GLU A 415 21.19 4.31 53.00
CA GLU A 415 21.65 4.00 54.36
C GLU A 415 21.31 5.20 55.27
N GLY A 416 20.06 5.26 55.75
CA GLY A 416 19.59 6.29 56.66
C GLY A 416 18.60 5.72 57.69
N LYS A 417 18.73 6.13 58.96
CA LYS A 417 17.91 5.64 60.07
C LYS A 417 16.47 6.16 59.96
N GLU A 418 15.53 5.25 60.23
CA GLU A 418 14.06 5.41 60.32
C GLU A 418 13.35 5.68 58.97
N GLN A 419 12.85 4.58 58.38
CA GLN A 419 12.23 4.41 57.06
C GLN A 419 13.22 4.38 55.88
N GLN A 420 13.37 3.19 55.28
CA GLN A 420 14.13 3.02 54.03
C GLN A 420 13.44 3.79 52.91
N GLU A 421 13.85 5.02 52.65
CA GLU A 421 13.47 5.74 51.44
C GLU A 421 14.16 5.07 50.25
N LYS A 422 13.41 4.32 49.45
CA LYS A 422 13.88 3.80 48.16
C LYS A 422 13.75 4.90 47.12
N LYS A 423 14.84 5.16 46.38
CA LYS A 423 14.86 6.16 45.31
C LYS A 423 15.10 5.46 43.97
N LEU A 424 14.38 5.84 42.92
CA LEU A 424 14.64 5.30 41.57
C LEU A 424 15.98 5.81 41.02
N LYS A 425 16.74 4.90 40.40
CA LYS A 425 17.98 5.20 39.65
C LYS A 425 17.72 5.88 38.31
N VAL A 426 16.47 6.00 37.91
CA VAL A 426 16.05 6.59 36.64
C VAL A 426 15.19 7.82 36.87
N THR A 427 15.28 8.78 35.95
CA THR A 427 14.50 10.02 35.98
C THR A 427 13.71 10.19 34.67
N PRO A 428 12.44 9.75 34.61
CA PRO A 428 11.62 9.83 33.40
C PRO A 428 11.34 11.27 32.98
N LYS A 429 11.49 11.55 31.68
CA LYS A 429 11.30 12.89 31.09
C LYS A 429 9.93 13.49 31.41
N LEU A 430 8.87 12.68 31.47
CA LEU A 430 7.52 13.13 31.78
C LEU A 430 7.43 13.84 33.14
N TYR A 431 8.22 13.41 34.11
CA TYR A 431 8.17 13.87 35.51
C TYR A 431 9.29 14.86 35.87
N ARG A 432 10.19 15.19 34.92
CA ARG A 432 11.29 16.17 35.13
C ARG A 432 10.79 17.60 35.36
N LYS A 433 9.66 17.97 34.76
CA LYS A 433 8.94 19.20 35.06
C LYS A 433 7.78 18.77 35.94
N LYS A 434 7.61 19.33 37.14
CA LYS A 434 6.48 19.07 38.07
C LYS A 434 5.12 19.36 37.42
N LEU A 435 4.73 18.56 36.45
CA LEU A 435 3.43 18.57 35.79
C LEU A 435 2.60 17.49 36.47
N ILE A 436 1.45 17.95 36.94
CA ILE A 436 0.51 17.26 37.81
C ILE A 436 0.03 15.98 37.12
N SER A 437 0.58 14.84 37.54
CA SER A 437 -0.14 13.56 37.47
C SER A 437 -0.50 13.16 38.90
N ASP A 438 -1.68 12.59 39.09
CA ASP A 438 -2.19 12.19 40.42
C ASP A 438 -1.31 11.13 41.12
N TYR A 439 -0.38 10.52 40.36
CA TYR A 439 0.55 9.49 40.81
C TYR A 439 1.98 9.77 40.35
N SER A 440 2.97 9.43 41.19
CA SER A 440 4.39 9.50 40.83
C SER A 440 4.81 8.33 39.92
N PHE A 441 5.96 8.42 39.26
CA PHE A 441 6.46 7.30 38.45
C PHE A 441 6.85 6.10 39.33
N GLU A 442 7.36 6.37 40.54
CA GLU A 442 7.63 5.38 41.58
C GLU A 442 6.39 4.56 41.91
N TYR A 443 5.22 5.20 42.02
CA TYR A 443 3.96 4.51 42.26
C TYR A 443 3.67 3.48 41.16
N PHE A 444 3.88 3.82 39.88
CA PHE A 444 3.65 2.88 38.79
C PHE A 444 4.70 1.75 38.73
N ILE A 445 5.97 2.03 39.05
CA ILE A 445 6.99 0.98 39.16
C ILE A 445 6.60 0.00 40.26
N GLU A 446 6.31 0.49 41.47
CA GLU A 446 5.89 -0.37 42.58
C GLU A 446 4.61 -1.14 42.26
N PHE A 447 3.66 -0.49 41.60
CA PHE A 447 2.43 -1.14 41.17
C PHE A 447 2.72 -2.31 40.24
N ASN A 448 3.56 -2.10 39.23
CA ASN A 448 3.96 -3.12 38.26
C ASN A 448 4.84 -4.23 38.86
N GLU A 449 5.67 -3.92 39.87
CA GLU A 449 6.44 -4.94 40.60
C GLU A 449 5.58 -5.80 41.52
N LYS A 450 4.49 -5.23 42.10
CA LYS A 450 3.63 -5.91 43.08
C LYS A 450 2.46 -6.69 42.48
N HIS A 451 1.95 -6.31 41.30
CA HIS A 451 0.61 -6.73 40.84
C HIS A 451 0.56 -7.71 39.65
N TYR A 452 1.65 -8.38 39.28
CA TYR A 452 1.68 -9.31 38.14
C TYR A 452 2.54 -10.56 38.40
N PRO A 453 2.20 -11.72 37.80
CA PRO A 453 1.28 -12.73 38.32
C PRO A 453 1.77 -13.44 39.60
N LYS A 454 0.83 -14.07 40.33
CA LYS A 454 1.08 -14.90 41.51
C LYS A 454 2.19 -15.95 41.27
N GLY A 455 3.41 -15.65 41.72
CA GLY A 455 4.50 -16.61 41.87
C GLY A 455 5.65 -16.56 40.84
N GLY A 456 5.75 -15.55 39.96
CA GLY A 456 6.91 -15.39 39.07
C GLY A 456 7.09 -13.99 38.50
N GLU A 457 8.31 -13.64 38.07
CA GLU A 457 8.61 -12.38 37.37
C GLU A 457 8.18 -12.48 35.90
N LEU A 458 7.43 -11.49 35.39
CA LEU A 458 7.13 -11.40 33.96
C LEU A 458 8.30 -10.73 33.25
N HIS A 459 8.87 -11.44 32.26
CA HIS A 459 10.05 -11.00 31.52
C HIS A 459 9.68 -10.40 30.17
N LEU A 460 10.45 -9.44 29.67
CA LEU A 460 10.29 -8.91 28.31
C LEU A 460 10.33 -10.02 27.24
N ASP A 461 11.15 -11.05 27.43
CA ASP A 461 11.26 -12.21 26.54
C ASP A 461 9.93 -12.93 26.30
N TYR A 462 8.98 -12.85 27.24
CA TYR A 462 7.63 -13.39 27.07
C TYR A 462 6.89 -12.73 25.88
N PHE A 463 7.15 -11.45 25.61
CA PHE A 463 6.57 -10.73 24.47
C PHE A 463 7.43 -10.86 23.23
N ILE A 464 8.75 -10.69 23.36
CA ILE A 464 9.70 -10.74 22.24
C ILE A 464 9.63 -12.08 21.53
N SER A 465 9.62 -13.20 22.26
CA SER A 465 9.49 -14.54 21.68
C SER A 465 8.23 -14.72 20.83
N ARG A 466 7.11 -14.08 21.19
CA ARG A 466 5.87 -14.11 20.39
C ARG A 466 5.92 -13.16 19.21
N ILE A 467 6.50 -11.96 19.39
CA ILE A 467 6.72 -10.99 18.32
C ILE A 467 7.67 -11.51 17.23
N GLU A 468 8.63 -12.35 17.64
CA GLU A 468 9.55 -13.06 16.74
C GLU A 468 9.04 -14.46 16.33
N LEU A 469 7.83 -14.83 16.74
CA LEU A 469 7.18 -16.11 16.41
C LEU A 469 8.05 -17.34 16.77
N MET A 470 8.81 -17.24 17.87
CA MET A 470 9.68 -18.30 18.41
C MET A 470 8.94 -19.34 19.26
N HIS A 471 7.66 -19.11 19.56
CA HIS A 471 6.79 -20.08 20.22
C HIS A 471 5.87 -20.78 19.20
N GLU A 472 5.59 -22.07 19.42
CA GLU A 472 4.57 -22.78 18.64
C GLU A 472 3.23 -22.06 18.77
N LEU A 473 2.59 -21.79 17.62
CA LEU A 473 1.22 -21.27 17.56
C LEU A 473 0.27 -22.34 18.10
N GLN A 474 0.01 -22.32 19.41
CA GLN A 474 -1.04 -23.15 19.99
C GLN A 474 -2.38 -22.65 19.45
N ARG A 475 -3.09 -23.51 18.70
CA ARG A 475 -4.48 -23.24 18.31
C ARG A 475 -5.32 -23.22 19.58
N SER A 476 -5.80 -22.03 19.96
CA SER A 476 -6.82 -21.86 21.01
C SER A 476 -8.17 -22.41 20.56
#